data_AF-A0A829H7A9-F1
#
_entry.id   AF-A0A829H7A9-F1
#
_cell.length_a   1.000
_cell.length_b   1.000
_cell.length_c   1.000
_cell.angle_alpha   90.00
_cell.angle_beta   90.00
_cell.angle_gamma   90.00
#
_symmetry.space_group_name_H-M   'P 1'
#
loop_
_entity.id
_entity.type
_entity.pdbx_description
1 polymer ?
#
loop_
_entity_poly.entity_id
_entity_poly.type
_entity_poly.pdbx_seq_one_letter_code
_entity_poly.pdbx_strand_id
1 'polypeptide(L)'
;MTHNQYGLKIKINMSAGTNYVDAIMPFGPRLDNLLGCHNFYPQQYTGLGDERFVAYSQKFRHYGIRTAAFVTAPSADHGPWPISEGLPTLESDRDRAIASQVHHLRLTEVIDDVLIGNAMASEADLHAAALAFFCPYPALRVHPTAAISELETKIAFSEAHLYRGDASDYLVRDTQPRVRYAGQAIPAHDATGTLHRGDVVVVNEAYARYAGELQIVLRELANDGRRNKIGQLTDSDLDLLPLLKPWRTFMLKHVKS
;
A
#
# COMPACT_ATOMS: atom_id res chain seq x y z
N MET A 1 -34.02 -8.01 5.81
CA MET A 1 -33.41 -6.90 6.58
C MET A 1 -33.00 -5.70 5.72
N THR A 2 -32.40 -5.89 4.54
CA THR A 2 -31.93 -4.77 3.69
C THR A 2 -33.06 -3.84 3.17
N HIS A 3 -34.30 -4.33 3.12
CA HIS A 3 -35.52 -3.57 2.79
C HIS A 3 -36.25 -2.97 4.01
N ASN A 4 -35.58 -2.87 5.17
CA ASN A 4 -36.20 -2.31 6.36
C ASN A 4 -36.70 -0.87 6.14
N GLN A 5 -37.80 -0.51 6.80
CA GLN A 5 -38.47 0.79 6.67
C GLN A 5 -37.71 1.96 7.31
N TYR A 6 -36.66 1.68 8.09
CA TYR A 6 -35.93 2.66 8.87
C TYR A 6 -34.69 3.20 8.14
N GLY A 7 -34.38 2.70 6.94
CA GLY A 7 -33.18 3.08 6.20
C GLY A 7 -31.88 2.58 6.82
N LEU A 8 -31.93 1.59 7.72
CA LEU A 8 -30.76 1.05 8.39
C LEU A 8 -29.89 0.27 7.40
N LYS A 9 -28.58 0.55 7.42
CA LYS A 9 -27.57 -0.24 6.70
C LYS A 9 -27.35 -1.56 7.44
N ILE A 10 -27.29 -2.65 6.67
CA ILE A 10 -27.04 -4.00 7.18
C ILE A 10 -25.60 -4.35 6.86
N LYS A 11 -24.77 -4.43 7.90
CA LYS A 11 -23.35 -4.78 7.76
C LYS A 11 -23.17 -6.26 8.06
N ILE A 12 -22.57 -6.99 7.14
CA ILE A 12 -22.26 -8.42 7.30
C ILE A 12 -20.76 -8.66 7.35
N ASN A 13 -20.37 -9.77 7.98
CA ASN A 13 -18.97 -10.11 8.19
C ASN A 13 -18.33 -10.64 6.89
N MET A 14 -17.18 -10.06 6.52
CA MET A 14 -16.37 -10.47 5.37
C MET A 14 -15.31 -11.53 5.72
N SER A 15 -14.87 -11.58 6.98
CA SER A 15 -13.72 -12.38 7.44
C SER A 15 -13.92 -13.89 7.45
N ALA A 16 -15.15 -14.38 7.33
CA ALA A 16 -15.43 -15.82 7.39
C ALA A 16 -15.03 -16.56 6.10
N GLY A 17 -14.88 -15.87 4.96
CA GLY A 17 -14.51 -16.48 3.68
C GLY A 17 -15.54 -17.45 3.08
N THR A 18 -16.67 -17.66 3.76
CA THR A 18 -17.74 -18.57 3.33
C THR A 18 -18.50 -18.01 2.12
N ASN A 19 -19.42 -18.79 1.57
CA ASN A 19 -20.33 -18.36 0.49
C ASN A 19 -21.54 -17.59 1.04
N TYR A 20 -21.40 -16.95 2.21
CA TYR A 20 -22.50 -16.30 2.91
C TYR A 20 -23.12 -15.16 2.09
N VAL A 21 -22.27 -14.35 1.44
CA VAL A 21 -22.75 -13.28 0.55
C VAL A 21 -23.47 -13.86 -0.68
N ASP A 22 -22.94 -14.94 -1.27
CA ASP A 22 -23.56 -15.61 -2.41
C ASP A 22 -24.93 -16.20 -2.07
N ALA A 23 -25.11 -16.69 -0.83
CA ALA A 23 -26.40 -17.18 -0.36
C ALA A 23 -27.45 -16.06 -0.19
N ILE A 24 -27.02 -14.80 0.01
CA ILE A 24 -27.93 -13.66 0.18
C ILE A 24 -28.40 -13.11 -1.17
N MET A 25 -27.52 -13.09 -2.19
CA MET A 25 -27.77 -12.39 -3.46
C MET A 25 -29.02 -12.86 -4.22
N PRO A 26 -29.34 -14.17 -4.34
CA PRO A 26 -30.52 -14.64 -5.06
C PRO A 26 -31.85 -14.12 -4.52
N PHE A 27 -31.89 -13.67 -3.27
CA PHE A 27 -33.10 -13.14 -2.63
C PHE A 27 -33.34 -11.64 -2.90
N GLY A 28 -32.56 -11.02 -3.79
CA GLY A 28 -32.75 -9.61 -4.19
C GLY A 28 -32.56 -8.61 -3.05
N PRO A 29 -31.42 -8.62 -2.33
CA PRO A 29 -31.17 -7.61 -1.30
C PRO A 29 -31.06 -6.22 -1.92
N ARG A 30 -31.45 -5.18 -1.19
CA ARG A 30 -31.12 -3.80 -1.56
C ARG A 30 -29.62 -3.56 -1.33
N LEU A 31 -28.82 -3.57 -2.40
CA LEU A 31 -27.35 -3.50 -2.33
C LEU A 31 -26.85 -2.22 -1.65
N ASP A 32 -27.46 -1.07 -1.92
CA ASP A 32 -27.09 0.19 -1.25
C ASP A 32 -27.24 0.12 0.28
N ASN A 33 -28.07 -0.79 0.78
CA ASN A 33 -28.29 -1.03 2.20
C ASN A 33 -27.51 -2.22 2.76
N LEU A 34 -26.63 -2.83 1.97
CA LEU A 34 -25.76 -3.93 2.37
C LEU A 34 -24.31 -3.44 2.38
N LEU A 35 -23.62 -3.65 3.49
CA LEU A 35 -22.21 -3.32 3.68
C LEU A 35 -21.44 -4.58 4.07
N GLY A 36 -20.20 -4.70 3.63
CA GLY A 36 -19.24 -5.69 4.12
C GLY A 36 -18.26 -5.04 5.10
N CYS A 37 -17.96 -5.70 6.20
CA CYS A 37 -16.88 -5.30 7.09
C CYS A 37 -16.12 -6.52 7.59
N HIS A 38 -14.81 -6.46 7.54
CA HIS A 38 -13.97 -7.44 8.21
C HIS A 38 -14.04 -7.30 9.73
N ASN A 39 -13.71 -8.37 10.43
CA ASN A 39 -13.40 -8.34 11.86
C ASN A 39 -12.03 -7.66 12.10
N PHE A 40 -11.84 -7.21 13.34
CA PHE A 40 -10.52 -6.96 13.92
C PHE A 40 -10.13 -8.11 14.85
N TYR A 41 -8.83 -8.21 15.16
CA TYR A 41 -8.27 -9.36 15.89
C TYR A 41 -7.41 -8.90 17.08
N PRO A 42 -7.96 -8.92 18.33
CA PRO A 42 -7.27 -8.45 19.53
C PRO A 42 -6.07 -9.29 19.97
N GLN A 43 -6.08 -10.58 19.65
CA GLN A 43 -5.02 -11.52 19.99
C GLN A 43 -3.96 -11.55 18.89
N GLN A 44 -2.69 -11.38 19.25
CA GLN A 44 -1.58 -11.46 18.31
C GLN A 44 -1.57 -12.81 17.55
N TYR A 45 -1.15 -12.78 16.29
CA TYR A 45 -1.07 -13.91 15.36
C TYR A 45 -2.41 -14.50 14.92
N THR A 46 -3.53 -13.80 15.17
CA THR A 46 -4.88 -14.27 14.79
C THR A 46 -5.55 -13.43 13.70
N GLY A 47 -4.93 -12.33 13.29
CA GLY A 47 -5.34 -11.53 12.14
C GLY A 47 -5.38 -12.34 10.85
N LEU A 48 -6.08 -11.82 9.84
CA LEU A 48 -6.09 -12.46 8.53
C LEU A 48 -4.72 -12.33 7.87
N GLY A 49 -4.32 -13.40 7.16
CA GLY A 49 -3.23 -13.32 6.20
C GLY A 49 -3.70 -12.66 4.90
N ASP A 50 -2.78 -11.97 4.22
CA ASP A 50 -3.03 -11.10 3.06
C ASP A 50 -3.79 -11.79 1.92
N GLU A 51 -3.38 -13.00 1.52
CA GLU A 51 -4.03 -13.75 0.45
C GLU A 51 -5.49 -14.09 0.77
N ARG A 52 -5.75 -14.53 2.00
CA ARG A 52 -7.11 -14.87 2.46
C ARG A 52 -7.98 -13.62 2.55
N PHE A 53 -7.42 -12.55 3.08
CA PHE A 53 -8.08 -11.25 3.14
C PHE A 53 -8.55 -10.83 1.74
N VAL A 54 -7.63 -10.76 0.76
CA VAL A 54 -7.96 -10.37 -0.62
C VAL A 54 -9.02 -11.29 -1.22
N ALA A 55 -8.87 -12.61 -1.08
CA ALA A 55 -9.83 -13.58 -1.61
C ALA A 55 -11.23 -13.40 -1.02
N TYR A 56 -11.34 -13.11 0.29
CA TYR A 56 -12.61 -12.92 0.96
C TYR A 56 -13.26 -11.59 0.56
N SER A 57 -12.48 -10.51 0.47
CA SER A 57 -12.97 -9.20 0.06
C SER A 57 -13.43 -9.17 -1.41
N GLN A 58 -12.76 -9.92 -2.30
CA GLN A 58 -13.11 -9.98 -3.72
C GLN A 58 -14.55 -10.45 -3.98
N LYS A 59 -15.09 -11.36 -3.16
CA LYS A 59 -16.50 -11.79 -3.28
C LYS A 59 -17.48 -10.62 -3.10
N PHE A 60 -17.19 -9.73 -2.17
CA PHE A 60 -18.02 -8.55 -1.91
C PHE A 60 -17.87 -7.51 -3.02
N ARG A 61 -16.63 -7.29 -3.48
CA ARG A 61 -16.34 -6.41 -4.62
C ARG A 61 -17.03 -6.87 -5.91
N HIS A 62 -17.11 -8.18 -6.14
CA HIS A 62 -17.81 -8.75 -7.29
C HIS A 62 -19.28 -8.32 -7.36
N TYR A 63 -19.96 -8.22 -6.21
CA TYR A 63 -21.35 -7.75 -6.13
C TYR A 63 -21.49 -6.22 -6.01
N GLY A 64 -20.40 -5.46 -6.07
CA GLY A 64 -20.42 -4.01 -5.88
C GLY A 64 -20.80 -3.58 -4.46
N ILE A 65 -20.61 -4.45 -3.47
CA ILE A 65 -20.90 -4.14 -2.06
C ILE A 65 -19.75 -3.28 -1.51
N ARG A 66 -20.09 -2.20 -0.79
CA ARG A 66 -19.11 -1.36 -0.10
C ARG A 66 -18.44 -2.12 1.04
N THR A 67 -17.12 -2.05 1.09
CA THR A 67 -16.25 -2.91 1.91
C THR A 67 -15.46 -2.11 2.94
N ALA A 68 -15.26 -2.67 4.13
CA ALA A 68 -14.52 -2.02 5.22
C ALA A 68 -13.54 -2.98 5.91
N ALA A 69 -12.41 -2.45 6.37
CA ALA A 69 -11.43 -3.16 7.19
C ALA A 69 -10.86 -2.27 8.30
N PHE A 70 -10.25 -2.90 9.29
CA PHE A 70 -9.70 -2.22 10.46
C PHE A 70 -8.18 -2.08 10.40
N VAL A 71 -7.70 -0.90 10.79
CA VAL A 71 -6.31 -0.60 11.15
C VAL A 71 -6.22 -0.37 12.65
N THR A 72 -5.02 -0.47 13.21
CA THR A 72 -4.75 -0.20 14.63
C THR A 72 -3.93 1.07 14.80
N ALA A 73 -4.37 1.97 15.69
CA ALA A 73 -3.62 3.16 16.06
C ALA A 73 -2.60 2.80 17.16
N PRO A 74 -1.29 3.03 16.95
CA PRO A 74 -0.27 2.71 17.96
C PRO A 74 -0.45 3.47 19.28
N SER A 75 -1.06 4.66 19.26
CA SER A 75 -1.30 5.47 20.46
C SER A 75 -2.55 5.08 21.26
N ALA A 76 -3.41 4.20 20.74
CA ALA A 76 -4.68 3.84 21.35
C ALA A 76 -4.60 2.55 22.17
N ASP A 77 -5.13 2.58 23.39
CA ASP A 77 -5.04 1.51 24.40
C ASP A 77 -6.38 0.87 24.79
N HIS A 78 -7.51 1.44 24.34
CA HIS A 78 -8.85 0.96 24.61
C HIS A 78 -9.37 0.06 23.48
N GLY A 79 -9.80 -1.13 23.88
CA GLY A 79 -10.49 -2.11 23.02
C GLY A 79 -11.71 -2.69 23.73
N PRO A 80 -12.48 -3.56 23.04
CA PRO A 80 -13.69 -4.17 23.60
C PRO A 80 -13.40 -5.22 24.69
N TRP A 81 -12.16 -5.70 24.79
CA TRP A 81 -11.75 -6.77 25.70
C TRP A 81 -10.54 -6.34 26.55
N PRO A 82 -10.30 -6.98 27.71
CA PRO A 82 -9.14 -6.70 28.55
C PRO A 82 -7.79 -6.93 27.87
N ILE A 83 -7.74 -7.87 26.91
CA ILE A 83 -6.57 -8.11 26.05
C ILE A 83 -6.77 -7.29 24.77
N SER A 84 -5.85 -6.37 24.50
CA SER A 84 -5.85 -5.55 23.29
C SER A 84 -4.41 -5.35 22.82
N GLU A 85 -3.90 -6.27 22.00
CA GLU A 85 -2.56 -6.22 21.39
C GLU A 85 -2.62 -5.50 20.02
N GLY A 86 -3.45 -4.46 19.95
CA GLY A 86 -3.90 -3.83 18.70
C GLY A 86 -5.12 -4.50 18.09
N LEU A 87 -5.86 -3.76 17.27
CA LEU A 87 -7.12 -4.21 16.65
C LEU A 87 -7.11 -4.11 15.11
N PRO A 88 -6.10 -4.65 14.39
CA PRO A 88 -6.10 -4.66 12.93
C PRO A 88 -6.95 -5.81 12.37
N THR A 89 -7.32 -5.71 11.09
CA THR A 89 -7.86 -6.84 10.32
C THR A 89 -6.77 -7.79 9.81
N LEU A 90 -5.68 -7.22 9.26
CA LEU A 90 -4.55 -7.98 8.73
C LEU A 90 -3.49 -8.15 9.82
N GLU A 91 -2.94 -9.36 9.95
CA GLU A 91 -1.89 -9.59 10.95
C GLU A 91 -0.59 -8.86 10.59
N SER A 92 -0.26 -8.79 9.30
CA SER A 92 0.89 -8.06 8.77
C SER A 92 0.86 -6.56 9.07
N ASP A 93 -0.29 -6.00 9.45
CA ASP A 93 -0.48 -4.59 9.79
C ASP A 93 -0.27 -4.25 11.26
N ARG A 94 -0.21 -5.24 12.16
CA ARG A 94 -0.28 -5.03 13.61
C ARG A 94 0.75 -4.05 14.15
N ASP A 95 2.00 -4.18 13.70
CA ASP A 95 3.12 -3.38 14.17
C ASP A 95 3.51 -2.26 13.18
N ARG A 96 2.71 -2.07 12.11
CA ARG A 96 2.98 -1.01 11.12
C ARG A 96 2.51 0.34 11.64
N ALA A 97 3.21 1.40 11.23
CA ALA A 97 2.68 2.75 11.38
C ALA A 97 1.31 2.85 10.70
N ILE A 98 0.36 3.55 11.34
CA ILE A 98 -1.04 3.63 10.87
C ILE A 98 -1.16 4.11 9.42
N ALA A 99 -0.31 5.05 8.98
CA ALA A 99 -0.27 5.49 7.59
C ALA A 99 0.12 4.37 6.60
N SER A 100 1.06 3.49 6.98
CA SER A 100 1.45 2.33 6.17
C SER A 100 0.33 1.29 6.12
N GLN A 101 -0.40 1.05 7.23
CA GLN A 101 -1.59 0.18 7.23
C GLN A 101 -2.68 0.70 6.28
N VAL A 102 -2.94 2.00 6.30
CA VAL A 102 -3.90 2.63 5.37
C VAL A 102 -3.44 2.47 3.92
N HIS A 103 -2.16 2.72 3.61
CA HIS A 103 -1.64 2.52 2.26
C HIS A 103 -1.68 1.05 1.83
N HIS A 104 -1.42 0.12 2.74
CA HIS A 104 -1.54 -1.31 2.50
C HIS A 104 -2.97 -1.67 2.06
N LEU A 105 -3.99 -1.31 2.84
CA LEU A 105 -5.39 -1.54 2.48
C LEU A 105 -5.75 -0.91 1.13
N ARG A 106 -5.27 0.31 0.84
CA ARG A 106 -5.49 0.97 -0.45
C ARG A 106 -4.83 0.24 -1.62
N LEU A 107 -3.62 -0.28 -1.44
CA LEU A 107 -2.89 -1.05 -2.47
C LEU A 107 -3.60 -2.37 -2.83
N THR A 108 -4.37 -2.94 -1.91
CA THR A 108 -5.16 -4.15 -2.21
C THR A 108 -6.28 -3.91 -3.21
N GLU A 109 -6.79 -2.68 -3.30
CA GLU A 109 -7.94 -2.26 -4.13
C GLU A 109 -9.27 -2.99 -3.81
N VAL A 110 -9.37 -3.64 -2.65
CA VAL A 110 -10.56 -4.40 -2.24
C VAL A 110 -11.30 -3.83 -1.03
N ILE A 111 -10.86 -2.68 -0.50
CA ILE A 111 -11.46 -1.97 0.64
C ILE A 111 -11.84 -0.53 0.24
N ASP A 112 -13.04 -0.10 0.62
CA ASP A 112 -13.54 1.26 0.43
C ASP A 112 -13.36 2.11 1.70
N ASP A 113 -13.66 1.55 2.86
CA ASP A 113 -13.64 2.25 4.16
C ASP A 113 -12.56 1.68 5.08
N VAL A 114 -11.73 2.56 5.64
CA VAL A 114 -10.72 2.20 6.64
C VAL A 114 -11.15 2.70 8.02
N LEU A 115 -11.24 1.79 8.98
CA LEU A 115 -11.71 2.07 10.34
C LEU A 115 -10.55 1.88 11.34
N ILE A 116 -10.43 2.74 12.34
CA ILE A 116 -9.49 2.52 13.45
C ILE A 116 -10.19 1.63 14.47
N GLY A 117 -9.63 0.46 14.77
CA GLY A 117 -10.26 -0.55 15.63
C GLY A 117 -10.23 -0.21 17.12
N ASN A 118 -9.14 0.41 17.57
CA ASN A 118 -8.89 0.81 18.97
C ASN A 118 -9.11 2.31 19.18
N ALA A 119 -9.32 2.70 20.44
CA ALA A 119 -9.54 4.07 20.87
C ALA A 119 -8.67 4.40 22.09
N MET A 120 -8.42 5.65 22.47
CA MET A 120 -8.57 6.84 21.64
C MET A 120 -7.27 7.04 20.84
N ALA A 121 -7.37 7.11 19.52
CA ALA A 121 -6.22 7.47 18.69
C ALA A 121 -5.84 8.94 18.95
N SER A 122 -4.54 9.22 19.09
CA SER A 122 -4.02 10.58 19.19
C SER A 122 -4.28 11.38 17.92
N GLU A 123 -4.27 12.72 18.03
CA GLU A 123 -4.34 13.62 16.87
C GLU A 123 -3.25 13.33 15.82
N ALA A 124 -2.07 12.89 16.25
CA ALA A 124 -0.99 12.51 15.35
C ALA A 124 -1.35 11.27 14.51
N ASP A 125 -1.93 10.23 15.13
CA ASP A 125 -2.38 9.03 14.43
C ASP A 125 -3.57 9.32 13.51
N LEU A 126 -4.54 10.11 13.97
CA LEU A 126 -5.69 10.54 13.18
C LEU A 126 -5.25 11.34 11.94
N HIS A 127 -4.34 12.29 12.13
CA HIS A 127 -3.78 13.09 11.04
C HIS A 127 -2.99 12.22 10.05
N ALA A 128 -2.16 11.30 10.54
CA ALA A 128 -1.39 10.39 9.70
C ALA A 128 -2.30 9.45 8.88
N ALA A 129 -3.34 8.89 9.50
CA ALA A 129 -4.33 8.06 8.82
C ALA A 129 -5.12 8.83 7.77
N ALA A 130 -5.55 10.05 8.09
CA ALA A 130 -6.28 10.92 7.17
C ALA A 130 -5.42 11.30 5.95
N LEU A 131 -4.17 11.72 6.16
CA LEU A 131 -3.26 12.03 5.05
C LEU A 131 -3.03 10.81 4.17
N ALA A 132 -2.83 9.63 4.75
CA ALA A 132 -2.65 8.41 3.98
C ALA A 132 -3.91 7.99 3.20
N PHE A 133 -5.10 8.16 3.78
CA PHE A 133 -6.37 7.80 3.14
C PHE A 133 -6.71 8.74 1.98
N PHE A 134 -6.59 10.06 2.20
CA PHE A 134 -6.90 11.09 1.20
C PHE A 134 -5.76 11.38 0.23
N CYS A 135 -4.58 10.78 0.40
CA CYS A 135 -3.48 10.90 -0.55
C CYS A 135 -3.95 10.47 -1.96
N PRO A 136 -3.63 11.19 -3.05
CA PRO A 136 -4.11 10.83 -4.40
C PRO A 136 -3.80 9.39 -4.79
N TYR A 137 -2.63 8.89 -4.39
CA TYR A 137 -2.17 7.53 -4.67
C TYR A 137 -1.60 6.87 -3.40
N PRO A 138 -1.63 5.54 -3.30
CA PRO A 138 -0.92 4.85 -2.23
C PRO A 138 0.59 5.12 -2.32
N ALA A 139 1.25 5.19 -1.17
CA ALA A 139 2.65 5.54 -1.07
C ALA A 139 3.47 4.45 -0.37
N LEU A 140 4.71 4.28 -0.84
CA LEU A 140 5.74 3.50 -0.16
C LEU A 140 6.82 4.44 0.39
N ARG A 141 7.39 4.08 1.53
CA ARG A 141 8.41 4.88 2.22
C ARG A 141 9.80 4.41 1.86
N VAL A 142 10.70 5.37 1.69
CA VAL A 142 12.08 5.16 1.26
C VAL A 142 13.04 5.82 2.24
N HIS A 143 14.09 5.08 2.62
CA HIS A 143 15.31 5.62 3.21
C HIS A 143 16.26 5.99 2.06
N PRO A 144 16.49 7.28 1.77
CA PRO A 144 17.40 7.68 0.71
C PRO A 144 18.85 7.44 1.12
N THR A 145 19.73 7.26 0.13
CA THR A 145 21.17 7.27 0.37
C THR A 145 21.67 8.70 0.58
N ALA A 146 22.77 8.86 1.30
CA ALA A 146 23.36 10.18 1.56
C ALA A 146 23.87 10.89 0.29
N ALA A 147 24.14 10.13 -0.77
CA ALA A 147 24.67 10.63 -2.03
C ALA A 147 23.59 10.98 -3.07
N ILE A 148 22.30 10.79 -2.75
CA ILE A 148 21.21 11.15 -3.67
C ILE A 148 21.32 12.63 -4.08
N SER A 149 21.33 12.88 -5.39
CA SER A 149 21.38 14.24 -5.92
C SER A 149 20.05 14.97 -5.78
N GLU A 150 20.07 16.30 -5.96
CA GLU A 150 18.84 17.10 -5.96
C GLU A 150 17.89 16.68 -7.10
N LEU A 151 18.43 16.34 -8.27
CA LEU A 151 17.64 15.88 -9.40
C LEU A 151 17.02 14.50 -9.13
N GLU A 152 17.78 13.56 -8.60
CA GLU A 152 17.26 12.23 -8.23
C GLU A 152 16.21 12.33 -7.11
N THR A 153 16.39 13.25 -6.16
CA THR A 153 15.38 13.55 -5.14
C THR A 153 14.09 14.03 -5.79
N LYS A 154 14.16 14.95 -6.76
CA LYS A 154 12.98 15.42 -7.52
C LYS A 154 12.33 14.30 -8.33
N ILE A 155 13.13 13.41 -8.92
CA ILE A 155 12.64 12.24 -9.65
C ILE A 155 11.91 11.29 -8.70
N ALA A 156 12.57 10.86 -7.62
CA ALA A 156 12.07 9.81 -6.74
C ALA A 156 10.86 10.24 -5.91
N PHE A 157 10.83 11.49 -5.44
CA PHE A 157 9.76 11.99 -4.57
C PHE A 157 8.79 12.90 -5.32
N SER A 158 8.54 12.57 -6.59
CA SER A 158 7.56 13.26 -7.41
C SER A 158 6.13 12.99 -6.92
N GLU A 159 5.16 13.75 -7.44
CA GLU A 159 3.75 13.60 -7.05
C GLU A 159 3.11 12.28 -7.48
N ALA A 160 3.70 11.58 -8.46
CA ALA A 160 3.14 10.35 -9.02
C ALA A 160 4.16 9.56 -9.85
N HIS A 161 4.18 8.25 -9.63
CA HIS A 161 4.90 7.26 -10.45
C HIS A 161 3.91 6.30 -11.08
N LEU A 162 3.92 6.22 -12.41
CA LEU A 162 3.10 5.27 -13.14
C LEU A 162 3.91 3.99 -13.38
N TYR A 163 3.51 2.87 -12.78
CA TYR A 163 4.12 1.59 -13.09
C TYR A 163 3.79 1.20 -14.53
N ARG A 164 4.82 1.15 -15.38
CA ARG A 164 4.70 0.76 -16.78
C ARG A 164 4.13 -0.66 -16.96
N GLY A 165 3.30 -0.82 -17.99
CA GLY A 165 2.50 -2.02 -18.24
C GLY A 165 3.23 -3.29 -18.68
N ASP A 166 4.31 -3.16 -19.45
CA ASP A 166 5.19 -4.25 -19.87
C ASP A 166 6.12 -4.64 -18.71
N ALA A 167 5.48 -5.12 -17.64
CA ALA A 167 6.10 -5.37 -16.36
C ALA A 167 7.13 -6.50 -16.42
N SER A 168 8.24 -6.26 -15.72
CA SER A 168 9.32 -7.22 -15.56
C SER A 168 9.25 -7.85 -14.19
N ASP A 169 9.58 -9.13 -14.10
CA ASP A 169 9.81 -9.84 -12.84
C ASP A 169 10.94 -9.23 -12.00
N TYR A 170 11.80 -8.38 -12.60
CA TYR A 170 12.97 -7.80 -11.94
C TYR A 170 12.76 -6.37 -11.44
N LEU A 171 11.87 -5.59 -12.08
CA LEU A 171 11.83 -4.13 -11.88
C LEU A 171 10.42 -3.58 -12.00
N VAL A 172 10.01 -2.79 -11.00
CA VAL A 172 9.00 -1.74 -11.17
C VAL A 172 9.65 -0.59 -11.91
N ARG A 173 9.00 -0.06 -12.95
CA ARG A 173 9.58 0.96 -13.82
C ARG A 173 8.62 2.11 -14.03
N ASP A 174 9.09 3.32 -13.76
CA ASP A 174 8.45 4.57 -14.21
C ASP A 174 9.35 5.25 -15.23
N THR A 175 8.86 5.32 -16.47
CA THR A 175 9.62 5.84 -17.61
C THR A 175 9.40 7.32 -17.87
N GLN A 176 8.42 7.95 -17.20
CA GLN A 176 8.09 9.36 -17.42
C GLN A 176 9.19 10.33 -16.98
N PRO A 177 9.88 10.12 -15.85
CA PRO A 177 10.92 11.05 -15.41
C PRO A 177 12.06 11.16 -16.43
N ARG A 178 12.44 10.07 -17.10
CA ARG A 178 13.41 10.07 -18.21
C ARG A 178 13.05 11.08 -19.32
N VAL A 179 11.76 11.26 -19.62
CA VAL A 179 11.29 12.18 -20.66
C VAL A 179 11.27 13.60 -20.11
N ARG A 180 10.78 13.78 -18.88
CA ARG A 180 10.67 15.07 -18.20
C ARG A 180 12.03 15.73 -17.96
N TYR A 181 13.04 14.94 -17.60
CA TYR A 181 14.38 15.39 -17.25
C TYR A 181 15.42 15.08 -18.34
N ALA A 182 14.97 14.83 -19.57
CA ALA A 182 15.86 14.53 -20.70
C ALA A 182 16.92 15.63 -20.89
N GLY A 183 18.18 15.22 -21.06
CA GLY A 183 19.32 16.12 -21.26
C GLY A 183 19.92 16.72 -19.98
N GLN A 184 19.35 16.44 -18.80
CA GLN A 184 19.97 16.80 -17.53
C GLN A 184 21.00 15.74 -17.12
N ALA A 185 22.12 16.20 -16.54
CA ALA A 185 23.19 15.31 -16.11
C ALA A 185 22.75 14.46 -14.91
N ILE A 186 23.04 13.16 -14.98
CA ILE A 186 22.81 12.20 -13.88
C ILE A 186 24.09 11.38 -13.81
N PRO A 187 25.17 11.92 -13.18
CA PRO A 187 26.46 11.25 -13.13
C PRO A 187 26.36 9.96 -12.30
N ALA A 188 27.20 8.98 -12.62
CA ALA A 188 27.20 7.71 -11.90
C ALA A 188 27.69 7.87 -10.46
N HIS A 189 26.95 7.33 -9.49
CA HIS A 189 27.36 7.15 -8.09
C HIS A 189 26.60 5.96 -7.49
N ASP A 190 27.15 5.30 -6.47
CA ASP A 190 26.57 4.09 -5.85
C ASP A 190 26.09 3.05 -6.89
N ALA A 191 26.85 2.96 -7.99
CA ALA A 191 26.45 2.26 -9.21
C ALA A 191 27.16 0.91 -9.39
N THR A 192 27.68 0.31 -8.32
CA THR A 192 28.47 -0.92 -8.37
C THR A 192 27.94 -1.99 -7.41
N GLY A 193 28.25 -3.26 -7.67
CA GLY A 193 27.90 -4.37 -6.78
C GLY A 193 26.56 -4.99 -7.15
N THR A 194 25.72 -5.24 -6.16
CA THR A 194 24.44 -5.95 -6.32
C THR A 194 23.29 -5.09 -5.81
N LEU A 195 22.24 -4.96 -6.62
CA LEU A 195 20.97 -4.35 -6.22
C LEU A 195 20.05 -5.43 -5.67
N HIS A 196 19.47 -5.16 -4.51
CA HIS A 196 18.59 -6.09 -3.81
C HIS A 196 17.13 -5.65 -3.92
N ARG A 197 16.22 -6.57 -3.62
CA ARG A 197 14.79 -6.28 -3.60
C ARG A 197 14.49 -5.07 -2.71
N GLY A 198 13.72 -4.11 -3.24
CA GLY A 198 13.36 -2.86 -2.59
C GLY A 198 14.36 -1.71 -2.76
N ASP A 199 15.51 -1.94 -3.40
CA ASP A 199 16.39 -0.85 -3.79
C ASP A 199 15.68 0.05 -4.81
N VAL A 200 15.70 1.35 -4.53
CA VAL A 200 15.19 2.40 -5.41
C VAL A 200 16.38 2.97 -6.17
N VAL A 201 16.27 2.97 -7.50
CA VAL A 201 17.37 3.37 -8.37
C VAL A 201 16.90 4.35 -9.45
N VAL A 202 17.81 5.23 -9.86
CA VAL A 202 17.65 6.06 -11.04
C VAL A 202 18.69 5.63 -12.06
N VAL A 203 18.25 5.40 -13.29
CA VAL A 203 19.16 5.07 -14.39
C VAL A 203 20.01 6.30 -14.70
N ASN A 204 21.33 6.17 -14.67
CA ASN A 204 22.24 7.28 -14.86
C ASN A 204 22.60 7.50 -16.34
N GLU A 205 23.39 8.53 -16.63
CA GLU A 205 23.73 8.95 -17.99
C GLU A 205 24.58 7.93 -18.77
N ALA A 206 25.27 7.02 -18.10
CA ALA A 206 26.01 5.94 -18.75
C ALA A 206 25.07 4.98 -19.50
N TYR A 207 23.76 5.01 -19.19
CA TYR A 207 22.73 4.28 -19.95
C TYR A 207 21.90 5.17 -20.89
N ALA A 208 22.47 6.29 -21.34
CA ALA A 208 22.01 7.18 -22.42
C ALA A 208 20.48 7.22 -22.59
N ARG A 209 19.94 6.41 -23.50
CA ARG A 209 18.50 6.36 -23.83
C ARG A 209 17.62 6.25 -22.57
N TYR A 210 18.05 5.53 -21.54
CA TYR A 210 17.27 5.25 -20.33
C TYR A 210 17.56 6.20 -19.16
N ALA A 211 18.50 7.13 -19.31
CA ALA A 211 18.88 8.06 -18.25
C ALA A 211 17.67 8.82 -17.70
N GLY A 212 17.53 8.83 -16.37
CA GLY A 212 16.42 9.42 -15.64
C GLY A 212 15.23 8.49 -15.40
N GLU A 213 15.22 7.25 -15.88
CA GLU A 213 14.18 6.28 -15.54
C GLU A 213 14.26 5.88 -14.06
N LEU A 214 13.16 6.00 -13.31
CA LEU A 214 13.06 5.53 -11.93
C LEU A 214 12.69 4.05 -11.93
N GLN A 215 13.39 3.26 -11.11
CA GLN A 215 13.11 1.83 -10.97
C GLN A 215 13.12 1.41 -9.50
N ILE A 216 12.34 0.38 -9.17
CA ILE A 216 12.40 -0.31 -7.88
C ILE A 216 12.70 -1.78 -8.16
N VAL A 217 13.72 -2.31 -7.50
CA VAL A 217 14.21 -3.68 -7.70
C VAL A 217 13.26 -4.69 -7.06
N LEU A 218 12.80 -5.68 -7.82
CA LEU A 218 11.92 -6.77 -7.36
C LEU A 218 12.69 -8.07 -7.11
N ARG A 219 13.74 -8.31 -7.91
CA ARG A 219 14.66 -9.45 -7.80
C ARG A 219 16.08 -8.95 -7.94
N GLU A 220 17.00 -9.66 -7.31
CA GLU A 220 18.42 -9.30 -7.33
C GLU A 220 18.97 -9.14 -8.75
N LEU A 221 19.78 -8.10 -8.98
CA LEU A 221 20.52 -7.91 -10.24
C LEU A 221 21.87 -7.22 -10.00
N ALA A 222 22.85 -7.52 -10.85
CA ALA A 222 24.16 -6.87 -10.81
C ALA A 222 24.03 -5.38 -11.20
N ASN A 223 24.69 -4.51 -10.44
CA ASN A 223 24.85 -3.11 -10.78
C ASN A 223 26.16 -2.90 -11.54
N ASP A 224 26.03 -2.60 -12.83
CA ASP A 224 27.12 -2.55 -13.80
C ASP A 224 27.55 -1.12 -14.16
N GLY A 225 27.38 -0.18 -13.22
CA GLY A 225 27.75 1.23 -13.40
C GLY A 225 26.63 2.10 -13.95
N ARG A 226 25.49 1.52 -14.36
CA ARG A 226 24.44 2.22 -15.12
C ARG A 226 23.22 2.66 -14.32
N ARG A 227 23.16 2.31 -13.03
CA ARG A 227 22.05 2.65 -12.13
C ARG A 227 22.58 3.18 -10.82
N ASN A 228 22.18 4.38 -10.45
CA ASN A 228 22.52 4.92 -9.14
C ASN A 228 21.54 4.38 -8.11
N LYS A 229 22.05 3.77 -7.03
CA LYS A 229 21.21 3.43 -5.88
C LYS A 229 20.96 4.68 -5.06
N ILE A 230 19.71 5.13 -5.07
CA ILE A 230 19.31 6.39 -4.42
C ILE A 230 18.55 6.18 -3.12
N GLY A 231 18.17 4.94 -2.81
CA GLY A 231 17.53 4.60 -1.55
C GLY A 231 17.08 3.15 -1.48
N GLN A 232 16.40 2.81 -0.40
CA GLN A 232 15.79 1.50 -0.18
C GLN A 232 14.41 1.70 0.49
N LEU A 233 13.43 0.89 0.10
CA LEU A 233 12.15 0.88 0.80
C LEU A 233 12.34 0.48 2.27
N THR A 234 11.48 0.97 3.16
CA THR A 234 11.48 0.52 4.56
C THR A 234 11.14 -0.97 4.64
N ASP A 235 11.67 -1.68 5.65
CA ASP A 235 11.43 -3.12 5.82
C ASP A 235 9.94 -3.47 5.80
N SER A 236 9.11 -2.66 6.47
CA SER A 236 7.65 -2.82 6.41
C SER A 236 7.10 -2.69 4.99
N ASP A 237 7.53 -1.70 4.20
CA ASP A 237 6.94 -1.43 2.90
C ASP A 237 7.50 -2.37 1.80
N LEU A 238 8.55 -3.16 2.08
CA LEU A 238 9.03 -4.24 1.20
C LEU A 238 7.96 -5.29 0.91
N ASP A 239 7.17 -5.65 1.92
CA ASP A 239 6.09 -6.63 1.80
C ASP A 239 4.92 -6.12 0.95
N LEU A 240 4.84 -4.80 0.75
CA LEU A 240 3.79 -4.18 -0.07
C LEU A 240 4.14 -4.15 -1.56
N LEU A 241 5.41 -4.39 -1.93
CA LEU A 241 5.85 -4.43 -3.32
C LEU A 241 5.01 -5.33 -4.25
N PRO A 242 4.61 -6.56 -3.85
CA PRO A 242 3.76 -7.41 -4.69
C PRO A 242 2.38 -6.81 -5.02
N LEU A 243 1.92 -5.82 -4.23
CA LEU A 243 0.64 -5.16 -4.45
C LEU A 243 0.71 -4.05 -5.51
N LEU A 244 1.91 -3.62 -5.92
CA LEU A 244 2.07 -2.71 -7.04
C LEU A 244 1.73 -3.43 -8.35
N LYS A 245 0.67 -2.97 -9.01
CA LYS A 245 0.19 -3.54 -10.28
C LYS A 245 0.61 -2.67 -11.47
N PRO A 246 0.89 -3.26 -12.64
CA PRO A 246 1.15 -2.49 -13.84
C PRO A 246 -0.05 -1.59 -14.18
N TRP A 247 0.22 -0.41 -14.73
CA TRP A 247 -0.76 0.66 -14.98
C TRP A 247 -1.45 1.22 -13.72
N ARG A 248 -0.85 1.04 -12.54
CA ARG A 248 -1.24 1.76 -11.33
C ARG A 248 -0.23 2.84 -11.00
N THR A 249 -0.76 3.92 -10.45
CA THR A 249 0.03 5.04 -9.97
C THR A 249 0.29 4.86 -8.48
N PHE A 250 1.52 5.11 -8.06
CA PHE A 250 1.94 5.09 -6.67
C PHE A 250 2.84 6.30 -6.39
N MET A 251 3.20 6.51 -5.13
CA MET A 251 4.14 7.54 -4.71
C MET A 251 5.28 6.92 -3.90
N LEU A 252 6.43 7.59 -3.89
CA LEU A 252 7.46 7.35 -2.89
C LEU A 252 7.48 8.52 -1.92
N LYS A 253 7.69 8.23 -0.64
CA LYS A 253 7.77 9.23 0.43
C LYS A 253 9.07 9.06 1.20
N HIS A 254 9.70 10.17 1.51
CA HIS A 254 10.88 10.22 2.36
C HIS A 254 10.52 9.83 3.79
N VAL A 255 11.25 8.90 4.40
CA VAL A 255 11.18 8.70 5.86
C VAL A 255 11.95 9.83 6.52
N LYS A 256 11.27 10.75 7.20
CA LYS A 256 11.96 11.75 8.03
C LYS A 256 12.64 11.00 9.18
N SER A 257 13.97 11.06 9.20
CA SER A 257 14.82 10.68 10.34
C SER A 257 14.55 11.56 11.55
#